data_AF-A0A929GR03-F1
#
_entry.id   AF-A0A929GR03-F1
#
_cell.length_a   1.000
_cell.length_b   1.000
_cell.length_c   1.000
_cell.angle_alpha   90.00
_cell.angle_beta   90.00
_cell.angle_gamma   90.00
#
_symmetry.space_group_name_H-M   'P 1'
#
loop_
_entity.id
_entity.type
_entity.pdbx_description
1 polymer ?
#
loop_
_entity_poly.entity_id
_entity_poly.type
_entity_poly.pdbx_seq_one_letter_code
_entity_poly.pdbx_strand_id
1 'polypeptide(L)'
;MSGKRLTGVYFAVYSNGNECEIDIDQLIEYTKQIPGIGITWNGDLKLTLQADFIVDEIKKHNLDRIVLAGDEPGIVKPIFSKAMVLSGKNP
;
A
#
# COMPACT_ATOMS: atom_id res chain seq x y z
N MET A 1 17.21 18.97 7.33
CA MET A 1 15.78 18.89 7.69
C MET A 1 15.27 17.55 7.22
N SER A 2 14.95 16.61 8.12
CA SER A 2 14.39 15.31 7.71
C SER A 2 12.97 15.55 7.22
N GLY A 3 12.80 15.64 5.89
CA GLY A 3 11.49 15.80 5.27
C GLY A 3 10.55 14.68 5.72
N LYS A 4 9.30 15.03 6.03
CA LYS A 4 8.27 14.09 6.49
C LYS A 4 8.05 13.04 5.39
N ARG A 5 8.61 11.84 5.58
CA ARG A 5 8.50 10.72 4.64
C ARG A 5 7.07 10.21 4.59
N LEU A 6 6.43 10.29 3.42
CA LEU A 6 5.06 9.85 3.23
C LEU A 6 4.98 8.34 3.01
N THR A 7 4.01 7.71 3.67
CA THR A 7 3.81 6.27 3.65
C THR A 7 2.47 5.94 2.99
N GLY A 8 2.48 5.05 2.01
CA GLY A 8 1.28 4.40 1.49
C GLY A 8 1.01 3.10 2.26
N VAL A 9 -0.24 2.77 2.53
CA VAL A 9 -0.62 1.50 3.17
C VAL A 9 -1.54 0.71 2.26
N TYR A 10 -1.11 -0.47 1.84
CA TYR A 10 -1.91 -1.39 1.04
C TYR A 10 -2.43 -2.52 1.93
N PHE A 11 -3.74 -2.62 2.04
CA PHE A 11 -4.43 -3.72 2.73
C PHE A 11 -4.63 -4.88 1.75
N ALA A 12 -3.74 -5.88 1.84
CA ALA A 12 -3.70 -7.11 1.07
C ALA A 12 -4.70 -8.14 1.61
N VAL A 13 -5.98 -7.78 1.55
CA VAL A 13 -7.09 -8.65 1.99
C VAL A 13 -7.66 -9.33 0.76
N TYR A 14 -7.58 -10.65 0.72
CA TYR A 14 -8.13 -11.45 -0.37
C TYR A 14 -9.47 -12.03 0.05
N SER A 15 -10.50 -11.87 -0.78
CA SER A 15 -11.78 -12.56 -0.58
C SER A 15 -11.62 -14.04 -0.97
N ASN A 16 -10.94 -14.83 -0.13
CA ASN A 16 -10.85 -16.28 -0.29
C ASN A 16 -12.09 -17.02 0.23
N GLY A 17 -13.19 -16.30 0.48
CA GLY A 17 -14.43 -16.84 1.03
C GLY A 17 -14.43 -16.98 2.55
N ASN A 18 -13.32 -16.70 3.24
CA ASN A 18 -13.30 -16.57 4.69
C ASN A 18 -13.67 -15.14 5.08
N GLU A 19 -14.54 -15.01 6.08
CA GLU A 19 -14.84 -13.72 6.69
C GLU A 19 -13.58 -13.24 7.41
N CYS A 20 -13.10 -12.05 7.06
CA CYS A 20 -12.05 -11.39 7.83
C CYS A 20 -12.67 -10.95 9.17
N GLU A 21 -12.16 -11.48 10.28
CA GLU A 21 -12.63 -11.09 11.63
C GLU A 21 -12.32 -9.62 11.96
N ILE A 22 -11.47 -8.98 11.16
CA ILE A 22 -11.05 -7.58 11.32
C ILE A 22 -11.92 -6.69 10.43
N ASP A 23 -12.50 -5.65 11.01
CA ASP A 23 -13.13 -4.57 10.26
C ASP A 23 -12.05 -3.73 9.54
N ILE A 24 -11.80 -4.09 8.28
CA ILE A 24 -10.79 -3.45 7.43
C ILE A 24 -11.11 -1.99 7.17
N ASP A 25 -12.40 -1.63 7.04
CA ASP A 25 -12.81 -0.26 6.78
C ASP A 25 -12.54 0.63 8.01
N GLN A 26 -12.85 0.13 9.22
CA GLN A 26 -12.49 0.82 10.45
C GLN A 26 -10.97 0.96 10.61
N LEU A 27 -10.20 -0.08 10.26
CA LEU A 27 -8.73 -0.04 10.32
C LEU A 27 -8.14 0.96 9.31
N ILE A 28 -8.73 1.09 8.13
CA ILE A 28 -8.36 2.10 7.12
C ILE A 28 -8.59 3.51 7.66
N GLU A 29 -9.78 3.77 8.23
CA GLU A 29 -10.10 5.08 8.80
C GLU A 29 -9.16 5.45 9.95
N TYR A 30 -8.86 4.49 10.83
CA TYR A 30 -7.84 4.68 11.86
C TYR A 30 -6.46 5.00 11.26
N THR A 31 -6.04 4.25 10.23
CA THR A 31 -4.72 4.41 9.59
C THR A 31 -4.55 5.79 8.97
N LYS A 32 -5.61 6.35 8.36
CA LYS A 32 -5.59 7.70 7.79
C LYS A 32 -5.29 8.80 8.82
N GLN A 33 -5.55 8.55 10.11
CA GLN A 33 -5.30 9.50 11.19
C GLN A 33 -3.83 9.52 11.64
N ILE A 34 -3.02 8.54 11.23
CA ILE A 34 -1.62 8.40 11.66
C ILE A 34 -0.73 9.44 10.93
N PRO A 35 0.05 10.25 11.65
CA PRO A 35 0.94 11.23 11.03
C PRO A 35 1.95 10.58 10.07
N GLY A 36 1.94 11.03 8.82
CA GLY A 36 2.87 10.54 7.79
C GLY A 36 2.28 9.48 6.87
N ILE A 37 1.04 9.05 7.09
CA ILE A 37 0.27 8.32 6.08
C ILE A 37 -0.20 9.30 5.01
N GLY A 38 0.10 8.98 3.75
CA GLY A 38 -0.31 9.77 2.58
C GLY A 38 -1.54 9.19 1.89
N ILE A 39 -1.61 7.87 1.77
CA ILE A 39 -2.70 7.17 1.09
C ILE A 39 -2.88 5.76 1.66
N THR A 40 -4.10 5.25 1.59
CA THR A 40 -4.46 3.87 1.93
C THR A 40 -5.20 3.24 0.76
N TRP A 41 -4.93 1.96 0.49
CA TRP A 41 -5.62 1.20 -0.54
C TRP A 41 -6.20 -0.08 0.05
N ASN A 42 -7.44 -0.40 -0.32
CA ASN A 42 -8.13 -1.59 0.15
C ASN A 42 -8.29 -2.59 -1.00
N GLY A 43 -7.51 -3.68 -1.01
CA GLY A 43 -7.76 -4.87 -1.84
C GLY A 43 -7.94 -4.64 -3.35
N ASP A 44 -7.65 -3.45 -3.89
CA ASP A 44 -7.96 -3.12 -5.27
C ASP A 44 -7.09 -3.97 -6.20
N LEU A 45 -7.74 -4.89 -6.90
CA LEU A 45 -7.14 -5.79 -7.90
C LEU A 45 -6.35 -5.01 -8.97
N LYS A 46 -6.67 -3.73 -9.20
CA LYS A 46 -5.90 -2.90 -10.14
C LYS A 46 -4.49 -2.59 -9.65
N LEU A 47 -4.29 -2.42 -8.33
CA LEU A 47 -2.96 -2.21 -7.74
C LEU A 47 -2.10 -3.47 -7.79
N THR A 48 -2.71 -4.65 -7.71
CA THR A 48 -1.96 -5.92 -7.62
C THR A 48 -1.52 -6.47 -8.97
N LEU A 49 -2.07 -5.96 -10.07
CA LEU A 49 -1.82 -6.52 -11.41
C LEU A 49 -0.85 -5.71 -12.26
N GLN A 50 -0.66 -4.41 -11.98
CA GLN A 50 0.13 -3.53 -12.85
C GLN A 50 1.09 -2.65 -12.05
N ALA A 51 2.40 -2.91 -12.20
CA ALA A 51 3.43 -2.13 -11.54
C ALA A 51 3.38 -0.64 -11.94
N ASP A 52 3.01 -0.33 -13.17
CA ASP A 52 2.94 1.04 -13.69
C ASP A 52 1.89 1.88 -12.94
N PHE A 53 0.75 1.29 -12.57
CA PHE A 53 -0.24 1.96 -11.74
C PHE A 53 0.30 2.30 -10.35
N ILE A 54 1.02 1.36 -9.72
CA ILE A 54 1.68 1.60 -8.42
C ILE A 54 2.74 2.70 -8.56
N VAL A 55 3.50 2.73 -9.66
CA VAL A 55 4.50 3.78 -9.94
C VAL A 55 3.84 5.16 -10.03
N ASP A 56 2.72 5.25 -10.73
CA ASP A 56 1.97 6.51 -10.87
C ASP A 56 1.45 6.98 -9.52
N GLU A 57 0.93 6.09 -8.69
CA GLU A 57 0.47 6.41 -7.33
C GLU A 57 1.63 6.82 -6.40
N ILE A 58 2.77 6.13 -6.46
CA ILE A 58 3.99 6.52 -5.72
C ILE A 58 4.41 7.94 -6.09
N LYS A 59 4.43 8.27 -7.38
CA LYS A 59 4.85 9.59 -7.87
C LYS A 59 3.82 10.66 -7.52
N LYS A 60 2.55 10.42 -7.80
CA LYS A 60 1.43 11.33 -7.56
C LYS A 60 1.30 11.72 -6.09
N HIS A 61 1.51 10.77 -5.18
CA HIS A 61 1.43 10.99 -3.74
C HIS A 61 2.80 11.23 -3.08
N ASN A 62 3.88 11.30 -3.87
CA ASN A 62 5.26 11.44 -3.41
C ASN A 62 5.61 10.49 -2.25
N LEU A 63 5.28 9.21 -2.42
CA LEU A 63 5.47 8.20 -1.38
C LEU A 63 6.94 7.81 -1.26
N ASP A 64 7.42 7.67 -0.03
CA ASP A 64 8.78 7.21 0.28
C ASP A 64 8.79 5.82 0.90
N ARG A 65 7.65 5.37 1.42
CA ARG A 65 7.48 4.09 2.11
C ARG A 65 6.15 3.47 1.72
N ILE A 66 6.13 2.15 1.69
CA ILE A 66 4.90 1.39 1.52
C ILE A 66 4.84 0.33 2.62
N VAL A 67 3.68 0.23 3.26
CA VAL A 67 3.36 -0.85 4.20
C VAL A 67 2.35 -1.77 3.52
N LEU A 68 2.64 -3.07 3.53
CA LEU A 68 1.74 -4.11 3.07
C LEU A 68 1.15 -4.78 4.31
N ALA A 69 -0.16 -4.63 4.52
CA ALA A 69 -0.87 -5.15 5.68
C ALA A 69 -1.89 -6.20 5.23
N GLY A 70 -1.90 -7.39 5.83
CA GLY A 70 -2.82 -8.47 5.46
C GLY A 70 -2.17 -9.84 5.66
N ASP A 71 -2.89 -10.88 5.24
CA ASP A 71 -2.52 -12.27 5.53
C ASP A 71 -1.40 -12.79 4.62
N GLU A 72 -1.39 -12.32 3.37
CA GLU A 72 -0.46 -12.80 2.34
C GLU A 72 0.31 -11.66 1.65
N PRO A 73 0.99 -10.77 2.40
CA PRO A 73 1.71 -9.63 1.81
C PRO A 73 2.85 -10.08 0.90
N GLY A 74 3.35 -11.30 1.07
CA GLY A 74 4.38 -11.91 0.23
C GLY A 74 3.95 -12.08 -1.23
N ILE A 75 2.65 -12.22 -1.51
CA ILE A 75 2.13 -12.36 -2.89
C ILE A 75 2.29 -11.05 -3.65
N VAL A 76 2.00 -9.91 -3.00
CA VAL A 76 2.04 -8.58 -3.63
C VAL A 76 3.39 -7.89 -3.47
N LYS A 77 4.22 -8.29 -2.49
CA LYS A 77 5.52 -7.65 -2.25
C LYS A 77 6.39 -7.52 -3.52
N PRO A 78 6.53 -8.54 -4.40
CA PRO A 78 7.36 -8.41 -5.59
C PRO A 78 6.94 -7.27 -6.52
N ILE A 79 5.63 -7.06 -6.73
CA ILE A 79 5.15 -6.00 -7.64
C ILE A 79 5.35 -4.61 -7.02
N PHE A 80 5.14 -4.47 -5.70
CA PHE A 80 5.40 -3.23 -4.98
C PHE A 80 6.90 -2.89 -4.92
N SER A 81 7.77 -3.86 -4.63
CA SER A 81 9.22 -3.65 -4.67
C SER A 81 9.69 -3.26 -6.07
N LYS A 82 9.16 -3.89 -7.14
CA LYS A 82 9.44 -3.49 -8.53
C LYS A 82 9.00 -2.03 -8.78
N ALA A 83 7.79 -1.66 -8.36
CA ALA A 83 7.27 -0.30 -8.53
C ALA A 83 8.09 0.75 -7.76
N MET A 84 8.58 0.42 -6.55
CA MET A 84 9.48 1.28 -5.79
C MET A 84 10.77 1.55 -6.56
N VAL A 85 11.40 0.52 -7.12
CA VAL A 85 12.60 0.67 -7.98
C VAL A 85 12.30 1.54 -9.21
N LEU A 86 11.22 1.25 -9.93
CA LEU A 86 10.82 2.02 -11.13
C LEU A 86 10.46 3.48 -10.81
N SER A 87 10.12 3.78 -9.57
CA SER A 87 9.85 5.14 -9.08
C SER A 87 11.11 5.84 -8.54
N GLY A 88 12.28 5.21 -8.61
CA GLY A 88 13.52 5.74 -8.05
C GLY A 88 13.59 5.73 -6.53
N LYS A 89 12.75 4.92 -5.88
CA LYS A 89 12.71 4.73 -4.43
C LYS A 89 13.48 3.46 -4.03
N ASN A 90 13.75 3.31 -2.74
CA ASN A 90 14.39 2.11 -2.20
C ASN A 90 13.32 1.02 -1.95
N PRO A 91 13.43 -0.18 -2.55
CA PRO A 91 12.46 -1.28 -2.38
C PRO A 91 12.46 -1.97 -1.02
#